data_AF-C8PFG2-F1
#
_entry.id   AF-C8PFG2-F1
#
_cell.length_a   1.000
_cell.length_b   1.000
_cell.length_c   1.000
_cell.angle_alpha   90.00
_cell.angle_beta   90.00
_cell.angle_gamma   90.00
#
_symmetry.space_group_name_H-M   'P 1'
#
loop_
_entity.id
_entity.type
_entity.pdbx_description
1 polymer ?
#
loop_
_entity_poly.entity_id
_entity_poly.type
_entity_poly.pdbx_seq_one_letter_code
_entity_poly.pdbx_strand_id
1 'polypeptide(L)'
;MSYKEKFINEILFQGRATPMQVKFLAEGALKNIADKDLGEFANFAFSLKTRYDNAIQTIINAANEYQRETTMRLLKRGCAFSDITTLKSFLEQYFKRKLIACGVYPFTCTSISMNEYGEFISDTTKKAISAADEVVFLTALLKEQYAIGEYRGELLAQNIEIAQRNKAERFKEAPKIENNKKPITSENLIRLEEKVKVRSNEA
;
A
#
# COMPACT_ATOMS: atom_id res chain seq x y z
N MET A 1 -12.62 12.26 37.05
CA MET A 1 -13.04 12.07 35.66
C MET A 1 -12.25 13.04 34.80
N SER A 2 -11.43 12.52 33.87
CA SER A 2 -10.56 13.33 33.00
C SER A 2 -11.37 14.21 32.05
N TYR A 3 -10.74 15.22 31.44
CA TYR A 3 -11.41 16.08 30.45
C TYR A 3 -11.98 15.25 29.27
N LYS A 4 -11.21 14.27 28.79
CA LYS A 4 -11.66 13.31 27.76
C LYS A 4 -12.87 12.50 28.19
N GLU A 5 -12.86 11.98 29.42
CA GLU A 5 -13.97 11.19 29.93
C GLU A 5 -15.26 12.03 30.00
N LYS A 6 -15.16 13.29 30.47
CA LYS A 6 -16.28 14.23 30.45
C LYS A 6 -16.76 14.51 29.03
N PHE A 7 -15.86 14.79 28.10
CA PHE A 7 -16.18 15.01 26.69
C PHE A 7 -16.92 13.81 26.07
N ILE A 8 -16.44 12.58 26.28
CA ILE A 8 -17.10 11.38 25.76
C ILE A 8 -18.49 11.23 26.35
N ASN A 9 -18.61 11.35 27.68
CA ASN A 9 -19.88 11.16 28.36
C ASN A 9 -20.89 12.24 27.97
N GLU A 10 -20.50 13.52 28.03
CA GLU A 10 -21.42 14.64 27.92
C GLU A 10 -21.67 15.05 26.46
N ILE A 11 -20.65 15.01 25.59
CA ILE A 11 -20.74 15.49 24.21
C ILE A 11 -21.05 14.34 23.24
N LEU A 12 -20.26 13.28 23.26
CA LEU A 12 -20.42 12.19 22.27
C LEU A 12 -21.61 11.29 22.58
N PHE A 13 -21.84 10.96 23.85
CA PHE A 13 -22.88 10.03 24.27
C PHE A 13 -24.06 10.66 25.02
N GLN A 14 -23.98 11.96 25.36
CA GLN A 14 -25.06 12.69 26.05
C GLN A 14 -25.58 11.97 27.31
N GLY A 15 -24.68 11.43 28.12
CA GLY A 15 -24.97 10.71 29.36
C GLY A 15 -25.39 9.25 29.20
N ARG A 16 -25.40 8.71 27.96
CA ARG A 16 -25.88 7.34 27.68
C ARG A 16 -24.80 6.27 27.74
N ALA A 17 -23.52 6.64 27.87
CA ALA A 17 -22.42 5.69 27.94
C ALA A 17 -22.21 5.18 29.37
N THR A 18 -21.85 3.90 29.51
CA THR A 18 -21.43 3.36 30.81
C THR A 18 -20.02 3.87 31.17
N PRO A 19 -19.65 3.92 32.46
CA PRO A 19 -18.30 4.33 32.87
C PRO A 19 -17.18 3.51 32.22
N MET A 20 -17.43 2.21 31.99
CA MET A 20 -16.47 1.33 31.31
C MET A 20 -16.28 1.71 29.84
N GLN A 21 -17.36 2.05 29.13
CA GLN A 21 -17.29 2.51 27.74
C GLN A 21 -16.57 3.86 27.64
N VAL A 22 -16.85 4.78 28.58
CA VAL A 22 -16.20 6.09 28.65
C VAL A 22 -14.69 5.92 28.84
N LYS A 23 -14.28 5.10 29.82
CA LYS A 23 -12.86 4.84 30.10
C LYS A 23 -12.16 4.17 28.91
N PHE A 24 -12.79 3.15 28.32
CA PHE A 24 -12.28 2.47 27.14
C PHE A 24 -12.04 3.42 25.96
N LEU A 25 -12.98 4.31 25.67
CA LEU A 25 -12.83 5.29 24.58
C LEU A 25 -11.80 6.37 24.91
N ALA A 26 -11.71 6.80 26.17
CA ALA A 26 -10.75 7.82 26.61
C ALA A 26 -9.29 7.34 26.51
N GLU A 27 -9.03 6.14 27.01
CA GLU A 27 -7.68 5.54 27.07
C GLU A 27 -7.31 4.81 25.78
N GLY A 28 -8.30 4.42 24.97
CA GLY A 28 -8.13 3.72 23.70
C GLY A 28 -8.25 4.64 22.50
N ALA A 29 -9.49 4.86 22.05
CA ALA A 29 -9.80 5.53 20.78
C ALA A 29 -9.29 6.97 20.72
N LEU A 30 -9.50 7.75 21.80
CA LEU A 30 -9.19 9.17 21.84
C LEU A 30 -7.81 9.47 22.44
N LYS A 31 -6.99 8.46 22.76
CA LYS A 31 -5.72 8.63 23.47
C LYS A 31 -4.76 9.60 22.77
N ASN A 32 -4.74 9.58 21.44
CA ASN A 32 -3.82 10.36 20.61
C ASN A 32 -4.44 11.68 20.08
N ILE A 33 -5.68 12.01 20.45
CA ILE A 33 -6.31 13.31 20.09
C ILE A 33 -6.01 14.28 21.23
N ALA A 34 -5.39 15.45 21.00
CA ALA A 34 -5.13 16.36 22.12
C ALA A 34 -6.44 16.96 22.67
N ASP A 35 -6.47 17.34 23.94
CA ASP A 35 -7.68 17.87 24.58
C ASP A 35 -8.24 19.11 23.85
N LYS A 36 -7.35 19.97 23.34
CA LYS A 36 -7.69 21.14 22.53
C LYS A 36 -8.36 20.80 21.18
N ASP A 37 -8.14 19.60 20.65
CA ASP A 37 -8.63 19.16 19.34
C ASP A 37 -9.96 18.39 19.46
N LEU A 38 -10.45 18.13 20.69
CA LEU A 38 -11.68 17.37 20.92
C LEU A 38 -12.93 18.05 20.32
N GLY A 39 -12.96 19.39 20.27
CA GLY A 39 -14.04 20.13 19.63
C GLY A 39 -14.10 19.93 18.11
N GLU A 40 -12.95 19.99 17.42
CA GLU A 40 -12.87 19.70 15.98
C GLU A 40 -13.22 18.22 15.71
N PHE A 41 -12.71 17.31 16.54
CA PHE A 41 -13.05 15.90 16.47
C PHE A 41 -14.56 15.64 16.62
N ALA A 42 -15.26 16.29 17.55
CA ALA A 42 -16.72 16.14 17.69
C ALA A 42 -17.44 16.52 16.40
N ASN A 43 -17.11 17.67 15.81
CA ASN A 43 -17.70 18.12 14.55
C ASN A 43 -17.44 17.11 13.42
N PHE A 44 -16.20 16.62 13.33
CA PHE A 44 -15.83 15.57 12.37
C PHE A 44 -16.66 14.28 12.57
N ALA A 45 -16.72 13.77 13.80
CA ALA A 45 -17.46 12.55 14.13
C ALA A 45 -18.97 12.69 13.84
N PHE A 46 -19.56 13.86 14.10
CA PHE A 46 -20.96 14.13 13.77
C PHE A 46 -21.19 14.28 12.26
N SER A 47 -20.19 14.74 11.50
CA SER A 47 -20.29 14.89 10.04
C SER A 47 -20.34 13.57 9.27
N LEU A 48 -19.90 12.45 9.86
CA LEU A 48 -19.82 11.13 9.21
C LEU A 48 -21.19 10.42 8.98
N LYS A 49 -22.25 11.18 8.64
CA LYS A 49 -23.65 10.72 8.40
C LYS A 49 -24.06 9.62 9.40
N THR A 50 -24.47 10.08 10.57
CA THR A 50 -24.84 9.29 11.76
C THR A 50 -25.77 8.10 11.46
N ARG A 51 -25.20 6.92 11.20
CA ARG A 51 -25.85 5.62 11.35
C ARG A 51 -25.16 4.88 12.50
N TYR A 52 -25.39 5.34 13.73
CA TYR A 52 -24.77 4.76 14.91
C TYR A 52 -25.68 3.67 15.50
N ASP A 53 -25.85 2.55 14.80
CA ASP A 53 -26.44 1.35 15.42
C ASP A 53 -25.47 0.74 16.44
N ASN A 54 -24.15 0.94 16.22
CA ASN A 54 -23.08 0.62 17.17
C ASN A 54 -22.21 1.86 17.43
N ALA A 55 -22.63 2.67 18.40
CA ALA A 55 -22.01 3.96 18.71
C ALA A 55 -20.50 3.87 19.01
N ILE A 56 -20.04 2.84 19.74
CA ILE A 56 -18.64 2.68 20.13
C ILE A 56 -17.75 2.47 18.90
N GLN A 57 -18.12 1.50 18.03
CA GLN A 57 -17.29 1.16 16.87
C GLN A 57 -17.14 2.34 15.93
N THR A 58 -18.21 3.12 15.75
CA THR A 58 -18.13 4.26 14.85
C THR A 58 -17.33 5.41 15.46
N ILE A 59 -17.32 5.63 16.79
CA ILE A 59 -16.38 6.58 17.42
C ILE A 59 -14.93 6.13 17.22
N ILE A 60 -14.62 4.84 17.34
CA ILE A 60 -13.28 4.31 17.04
C ILE A 60 -12.91 4.60 15.58
N ASN A 61 -13.81 4.31 14.65
CA ASN A 61 -13.58 4.55 13.23
C ASN A 61 -13.38 6.04 12.93
N ALA A 62 -14.20 6.91 13.55
CA ALA A 62 -14.07 8.36 13.41
C ALA A 62 -12.74 8.87 13.97
N ALA A 63 -12.28 8.35 15.12
CA ALA A 63 -10.99 8.75 15.70
C ALA A 63 -9.81 8.35 14.80
N ASN A 64 -9.87 7.14 14.22
CA ASN A 64 -8.87 6.68 13.26
C ASN A 64 -8.87 7.54 11.99
N GLU A 65 -10.05 7.86 11.45
CA GLU A 65 -10.17 8.68 10.26
C GLU A 65 -9.69 10.12 10.49
N TYR A 66 -10.02 10.70 11.64
CA TYR A 66 -9.57 12.03 12.04
C TYR A 66 -8.04 12.12 12.17
N GLN A 67 -7.41 11.12 12.80
CA GLN A 67 -5.95 11.05 12.91
C GLN A 67 -5.29 10.88 11.54
N ARG A 68 -5.88 10.06 10.66
CA ARG A 68 -5.44 9.91 9.28
C ARG A 68 -5.50 11.25 8.55
N GLU A 69 -6.64 11.93 8.55
CA GLU A 69 -6.80 13.21 7.85
C GLU A 69 -5.87 14.30 8.37
N THR A 70 -5.67 14.36 9.69
CA THR A 70 -4.74 15.32 10.30
C THR A 70 -3.30 15.07 9.84
N THR A 71 -2.88 13.79 9.83
CA THR A 71 -1.55 13.42 9.35
C THR A 71 -1.41 13.66 7.85
N MET A 72 -2.42 13.35 7.06
CA MET A 72 -2.47 13.63 5.63
C MET A 72 -2.37 15.14 5.33
N ARG A 73 -2.99 16.00 6.15
CA ARG A 73 -2.83 17.46 6.05
C ARG A 73 -1.38 17.89 6.31
N LEU A 74 -0.67 17.24 7.23
CA LEU A 74 0.75 17.51 7.49
C LEU A 74 1.64 17.05 6.33
N LEU A 75 1.36 15.89 5.74
CA LEU A 75 2.07 15.37 4.55
C LEU A 75 2.01 16.31 3.35
N LYS A 76 0.89 17.04 3.17
CA LYS A 76 0.78 18.07 2.13
C LYS A 76 1.60 19.34 2.42
N ARG A 77 2.05 19.53 3.65
CA ARG A 77 2.80 20.71 4.13
C ARG A 77 4.28 20.41 4.40
N GLY A 78 4.73 19.16 4.33
CA GLY A 78 6.10 18.72 4.59
C GLY A 78 6.19 17.20 4.82
N CYS A 79 7.34 16.70 5.30
CA CYS A 79 7.50 15.28 5.65
C CYS A 79 7.00 15.03 7.08
N ALA A 80 6.05 14.11 7.27
CA ALA A 80 5.53 13.74 8.59
C ALA A 80 6.29 12.56 9.22
N PHE A 81 7.02 11.78 8.42
CA PHE A 81 7.75 10.60 8.86
C PHE A 81 9.26 10.78 8.63
N SER A 82 10.07 10.36 9.59
CA SER A 82 11.55 10.39 9.50
C SER A 82 12.16 9.06 9.06
N ASP A 83 11.40 7.96 9.19
CA ASP A 83 11.90 6.60 9.02
C ASP A 83 10.79 5.64 8.56
N ILE A 84 11.21 4.49 8.04
CA ILE A 84 10.32 3.47 7.48
C ILE A 84 9.41 2.86 8.56
N THR A 85 9.89 2.73 9.80
CA THR A 85 9.15 2.08 10.88
C THR A 85 7.94 2.91 11.26
N THR A 86 8.13 4.20 11.50
CA THR A 86 7.04 5.13 11.84
C THR A 86 6.02 5.26 10.71
N LEU A 87 6.50 5.33 9.46
CA LEU A 87 5.64 5.29 8.28
C LEU A 87 4.81 3.99 8.22
N LYS A 88 5.45 2.83 8.34
CA LYS A 88 4.78 1.53 8.24
C LYS A 88 3.72 1.38 9.33
N SER A 89 4.04 1.71 10.59
CA SER A 89 3.07 1.64 11.68
C SER A 89 1.86 2.53 11.44
N PHE A 90 2.07 3.74 10.89
CA PHE A 90 0.96 4.60 10.49
C PHE A 90 0.10 3.97 9.39
N LEU A 91 0.71 3.41 8.34
CA LEU A 91 -0.05 2.75 7.27
C LEU A 91 -0.84 1.56 7.80
N GLU A 92 -0.22 0.67 8.58
CA GLU A 92 -0.89 -0.49 9.18
C GLU A 92 -2.06 -0.11 10.09
N GLN A 93 -1.97 1.04 10.75
CA GLN A 93 -3.01 1.51 11.64
C GLN A 93 -4.20 2.15 10.90
N TYR A 94 -3.93 2.96 9.86
CA TYR A 94 -4.96 3.85 9.28
C TYR A 94 -5.35 3.54 7.83
N PHE A 95 -4.60 2.67 7.15
CA PHE A 95 -4.77 2.38 5.73
C PHE A 95 -5.23 0.96 5.39
N LYS A 96 -5.59 0.14 6.38
CA LYS A 96 -6.21 -1.17 6.12
C LYS A 96 -7.43 -1.03 5.21
N ARG A 97 -7.48 -1.87 4.18
CA ARG A 97 -8.50 -1.89 3.10
C ARG A 97 -8.55 -0.58 2.30
N LYS A 98 -7.47 0.19 2.23
CA LYS A 98 -7.37 1.45 1.50
C LYS A 98 -6.19 1.46 0.53
N LEU A 99 -6.27 2.36 -0.44
CA LEU A 99 -5.15 2.71 -1.33
C LEU A 99 -4.03 3.37 -0.50
N ILE A 100 -2.79 2.87 -0.63
CA ILE A 100 -1.61 3.51 -0.06
C ILE A 100 -1.05 4.56 -0.99
N ALA A 101 -0.71 4.17 -2.22
CA ALA A 101 -0.10 5.08 -3.18
C ALA A 101 -0.20 4.56 -4.61
N CYS A 102 -0.06 5.45 -5.58
CA CYS A 102 -0.16 5.14 -7.00
C CYS A 102 1.07 5.68 -7.75
N GLY A 103 1.74 4.82 -8.52
CA GLY A 103 2.83 5.25 -9.40
C GLY A 103 4.13 5.66 -8.70
N VAL A 104 4.40 5.15 -7.49
CA VAL A 104 5.63 5.43 -6.74
C VAL A 104 6.76 4.57 -7.28
N TYR A 105 7.89 5.15 -7.66
CA TYR A 105 9.02 4.40 -8.23
C TYR A 105 9.60 3.38 -7.22
N PRO A 106 9.88 2.11 -7.59
CA PRO A 106 9.84 1.54 -8.94
C PRO A 106 8.48 0.95 -9.36
N PHE A 107 7.46 1.02 -8.50
CA PHE A 107 6.08 0.58 -8.74
C PHE A 107 5.28 1.60 -9.56
N THR A 108 5.88 2.11 -10.65
CA THR A 108 5.34 3.22 -11.45
C THR A 108 4.09 2.85 -12.26
N CYS A 109 3.94 1.57 -12.59
CA CYS A 109 2.84 1.02 -13.40
C CYS A 109 1.79 0.26 -12.58
N THR A 110 1.73 0.47 -11.27
CA THR A 110 0.70 -0.12 -10.39
C THR A 110 0.31 0.86 -9.29
N SER A 111 -0.82 0.58 -8.64
CA SER A 111 -1.12 1.12 -7.31
C SER A 111 -0.88 0.04 -6.25
N ILE A 112 -0.47 0.50 -5.07
CA ILE A 112 -0.33 -0.35 -3.90
C ILE A 112 -1.43 0.02 -2.91
N SER A 113 -2.19 -0.99 -2.51
CA SER A 113 -3.23 -0.92 -1.49
C SER A 113 -2.82 -1.77 -0.29
N MET A 114 -3.45 -1.59 0.87
CA MET A 114 -3.24 -2.46 2.02
C MET A 114 -4.50 -3.28 2.29
N ASN A 115 -4.33 -4.59 2.54
CA ASN A 115 -5.47 -5.45 2.88
C ASN A 115 -5.87 -5.32 4.36
N GLU A 116 -6.78 -6.18 4.81
CA GLU A 116 -7.24 -6.17 6.21
C GLU A 116 -6.21 -6.68 7.23
N TYR A 117 -5.26 -7.49 6.76
CA TYR A 117 -4.20 -8.08 7.56
C TYR A 117 -2.97 -7.16 7.71
N GLY A 118 -2.92 -6.06 6.95
CA GLY A 118 -1.80 -5.12 6.95
C GLY A 118 -0.77 -5.39 5.86
N GLU A 119 -1.04 -6.30 4.92
CA GLU A 119 -0.13 -6.63 3.83
C GLU A 119 -0.32 -5.66 2.66
N PHE A 120 0.79 -5.26 2.02
CA PHE A 120 0.78 -4.43 0.82
C PHE A 120 0.45 -5.26 -0.41
N ILE A 121 -0.63 -4.91 -1.09
CA ILE A 121 -1.16 -5.60 -2.27
C ILE A 121 -0.91 -4.74 -3.50
N SER A 122 -0.32 -5.34 -4.54
CA SER A 122 -0.29 -4.72 -5.86
C SER A 122 -1.65 -4.84 -6.52
N ASP A 123 -2.25 -3.72 -6.90
CA ASP A 123 -3.57 -3.71 -7.52
C ASP A 123 -3.57 -4.31 -8.92
N THR A 124 -2.41 -4.37 -9.60
CA THR A 124 -2.28 -5.05 -10.89
C THR A 124 -2.29 -6.57 -10.73
N THR A 125 -1.55 -7.11 -9.76
CA THR A 125 -1.44 -8.58 -9.59
C THR A 125 -2.45 -9.17 -8.61
N LYS A 126 -3.10 -8.32 -7.80
CA LYS A 126 -3.98 -8.69 -6.68
C LYS A 126 -3.32 -9.62 -5.66
N LYS A 127 -1.99 -9.55 -5.56
CA LYS A 127 -1.18 -10.34 -4.63
C LYS A 127 -0.37 -9.45 -3.71
N ALA A 128 -0.06 -9.97 -2.52
CA ALA A 128 0.91 -9.35 -1.64
C ALA A 128 2.26 -9.21 -2.35
N ILE A 129 2.90 -8.06 -2.19
CA ILE A 129 4.26 -7.85 -2.67
C ILE A 129 5.24 -8.64 -1.78
N SER A 130 6.41 -8.97 -2.33
CA SER A 130 7.42 -9.69 -1.55
C SER A 130 7.96 -8.81 -0.41
N ALA A 131 8.58 -9.43 0.61
CA ALA A 131 9.22 -8.67 1.69
C ALA A 131 10.33 -7.73 1.18
N ALA A 132 11.05 -8.12 0.12
CA ALA A 132 12.04 -7.25 -0.51
C ALA A 132 11.38 -6.04 -1.21
N ASP A 133 10.31 -6.29 -1.95
CA ASP A 133 9.52 -5.25 -2.61
C ASP A 133 8.86 -4.29 -1.62
N GLU A 134 8.43 -4.80 -0.45
CA GLU A 134 7.90 -3.97 0.63
C GLU A 134 8.93 -2.96 1.14
N VAL A 135 10.17 -3.40 1.40
CA VAL A 135 11.25 -2.49 1.84
C VAL A 135 11.52 -1.43 0.77
N VAL A 136 11.56 -1.83 -0.50
CA VAL A 136 11.77 -0.90 -1.62
C VAL A 136 10.62 0.10 -1.72
N PHE A 137 9.37 -0.38 -1.62
CA PHE A 137 8.17 0.46 -1.66
C PHE A 137 8.15 1.48 -0.53
N LEU A 138 8.38 1.05 0.72
CA LEU A 138 8.39 1.93 1.88
C LEU A 138 9.54 2.94 1.83
N THR A 139 10.72 2.53 1.33
CA THR A 139 11.86 3.45 1.14
C THR A 139 11.52 4.55 0.13
N ALA A 140 10.84 4.21 -0.97
CA ALA A 140 10.42 5.18 -1.96
C ALA A 140 9.30 6.09 -1.42
N LEU A 141 8.30 5.50 -0.76
CA LEU A 141 7.18 6.22 -0.18
C LEU A 141 7.62 7.19 0.94
N LEU A 142 8.68 6.87 1.68
CA LEU A 142 9.26 7.77 2.67
C LEU A 142 9.87 9.04 2.03
N LYS A 143 10.35 8.95 0.78
CA LYS A 143 10.83 10.11 0.01
C LYS A 143 9.68 10.88 -0.63
N GLU A 144 8.65 10.15 -1.05
CA GLU A 144 7.46 10.69 -1.71
C GLU A 144 6.23 10.67 -0.79
N GLN A 145 6.35 11.16 0.45
CA GLN A 145 5.24 11.03 1.42
C GLN A 145 3.97 11.79 0.99
N TYR A 146 4.12 12.79 0.13
CA TYR A 146 3.02 13.49 -0.54
C TYR A 146 2.18 12.60 -1.49
N ALA A 147 2.65 11.37 -1.79
CA ALA A 147 1.93 10.36 -2.57
C ALA A 147 1.03 9.45 -1.74
N ILE A 148 1.19 9.44 -0.42
CA ILE A 148 0.38 8.62 0.48
C ILE A 148 -1.09 9.03 0.33
N GLY A 149 -1.98 8.06 0.16
CA GLY A 149 -3.44 8.20 0.01
C GLY A 149 -3.92 8.93 -1.24
N GLU A 150 -3.03 9.31 -2.16
CA GLU A 150 -3.39 10.03 -3.39
C GLU A 150 -3.47 9.06 -4.58
N TYR A 151 -4.61 9.04 -5.27
CA TYR A 151 -4.76 8.29 -6.51
C TYR A 151 -4.29 9.12 -7.71
N ARG A 152 -3.24 8.66 -8.40
CA ARG A 152 -2.59 9.36 -9.52
C ARG A 152 -2.85 8.64 -10.85
N GLY A 153 -4.12 8.51 -11.21
CA GLY A 153 -4.56 7.74 -12.39
C GLY A 153 -3.92 8.18 -13.70
N GLU A 154 -3.75 9.48 -13.93
CA GLU A 154 -3.11 10.01 -15.14
C GLU A 154 -1.62 9.61 -15.22
N LEU A 155 -0.88 9.77 -14.12
CA LEU A 155 0.52 9.34 -14.03
C LEU A 155 0.65 7.84 -14.27
N LEU A 156 -0.26 7.04 -13.70
CA LEU A 156 -0.30 5.60 -13.90
C LEU A 156 -0.53 5.24 -15.37
N ALA A 157 -1.50 5.86 -16.02
CA ALA A 157 -1.81 5.65 -17.43
C ALA A 157 -0.60 6.00 -18.32
N GLN A 158 0.03 7.15 -18.07
CA GLN A 158 1.24 7.58 -18.78
C GLN A 158 2.39 6.59 -18.61
N ASN A 159 2.66 6.15 -17.37
CA ASN A 159 3.72 5.18 -17.09
C ASN A 159 3.47 3.84 -17.79
N ILE A 160 2.23 3.36 -17.80
CA ILE A 160 1.84 2.13 -18.52
C ILE A 160 2.07 2.30 -20.03
N GLU A 161 1.67 3.43 -20.60
CA GLU A 161 1.87 3.71 -22.03
C GLU A 161 3.35 3.74 -22.40
N ILE A 162 4.18 4.44 -21.63
CA ILE A 162 5.63 4.49 -21.82
C ILE A 162 6.24 3.09 -21.71
N ALA A 163 5.85 2.31 -20.71
CA ALA A 163 6.33 0.94 -20.54
C ALA A 163 5.96 0.03 -21.72
N GLN A 164 4.75 0.19 -22.26
CA GLN A 164 4.28 -0.55 -23.44
C GLN A 164 5.07 -0.16 -24.70
N ARG A 165 5.30 1.14 -24.94
CA ARG A 165 6.12 1.61 -26.08
C ARG A 165 7.55 1.10 -25.98
N ASN A 166 8.19 1.25 -24.83
CA ASN A 166 9.58 0.80 -24.61
C ASN A 166 9.70 -0.72 -24.80
N LYS A 167 8.68 -1.49 -24.39
CA LYS A 167 8.63 -2.93 -24.65
C LYS A 167 8.56 -3.22 -26.16
N ALA A 168 7.69 -2.51 -26.89
CA ALA A 168 7.52 -2.68 -28.33
C ALA A 168 8.79 -2.29 -29.13
N GLU A 169 9.52 -1.25 -28.72
CA GLU A 169 10.78 -0.85 -29.34
C GLU A 169 11.90 -1.87 -29.11
N ARG A 170 12.02 -2.42 -27.90
CA ARG A 170 12.97 -3.53 -27.63
C ARG A 170 12.71 -4.77 -28.49
N PHE A 171 11.45 -5.06 -28.83
CA PHE A 171 11.12 -6.14 -29.75
C PHE A 171 11.49 -5.83 -31.21
N LYS A 172 11.58 -4.55 -31.60
CA LYS A 172 12.08 -4.14 -32.92
C LYS A 172 13.61 -4.19 -33.01
N GLU A 173 14.29 -3.95 -31.89
CA GLU A 173 15.76 -3.96 -31.80
C GLU A 173 16.37 -5.34 -31.51
N ALA A 174 15.56 -6.32 -31.09
CA ALA A 174 16.04 -7.69 -30.92
C ALA A 174 16.59 -8.22 -32.26
N PRO A 175 17.82 -8.76 -32.30
CA PRO A 175 18.40 -9.24 -33.54
C PRO A 175 17.48 -10.30 -34.15
N LYS A 176 17.07 -10.07 -35.41
CA LYS A 176 16.41 -11.11 -36.20
C LYS A 176 17.34 -12.32 -36.16
N ILE A 177 16.91 -13.40 -35.50
CA ILE A 177 17.63 -14.66 -35.57
C ILE A 177 17.57 -15.05 -37.05
N GLU A 178 18.64 -14.76 -37.79
CA GLU A 178 18.84 -15.31 -39.13
C GLU A 178 18.85 -16.82 -38.96
N ASN A 179 17.74 -17.43 -39.36
CA ASN A 179 17.57 -18.86 -39.35
C ASN A 179 18.39 -19.45 -40.51
N ASN A 180 19.72 -19.34 -40.43
CA ASN A 180 20.66 -20.11 -41.25
C ASN A 180 20.73 -21.54 -40.70
N LYS A 181 19.57 -22.21 -40.61
CA LYS A 181 19.53 -23.67 -40.48
C LYS A 181 19.86 -24.24 -41.85
N LYS A 182 21.14 -24.56 -42.08
CA LYS A 182 21.49 -25.52 -43.12
C LYS A 182 20.68 -26.80 -42.85
N PRO A 183 20.04 -27.38 -43.88
CA PRO A 183 19.27 -28.60 -43.69
C PRO A 183 20.20 -29.69 -43.14
N ILE A 184 19.77 -30.33 -42.06
CA ILE A 184 20.47 -31.47 -41.49
C ILE A 184 20.33 -32.61 -42.50
N THR A 185 21.37 -32.84 -43.29
CA THR A 185 21.48 -34.03 -44.14
C THR A 185 21.88 -35.24 -43.30
N SER A 186 21.45 -36.42 -43.74
CA SER A 186 21.65 -37.72 -43.09
C SER A 186 23.11 -38.02 -42.71
N GLU A 187 24.09 -37.46 -43.41
CA GLU A 187 25.51 -37.60 -43.09
C GLU A 187 25.92 -36.98 -41.74
N ASN A 188 25.25 -35.90 -41.31
CA ASN A 188 25.58 -35.24 -40.04
C ASN A 188 25.01 -35.98 -38.82
N LEU A 189 23.98 -36.81 -39.01
CA LEU A 189 23.43 -37.65 -37.94
C LEU A 189 24.36 -38.84 -37.64
N ILE A 190 24.93 -39.46 -38.68
CA ILE A 190 25.79 -40.65 -38.55
C ILE A 190 27.08 -40.32 -37.78
N ARG A 191 27.66 -39.12 -37.98
CA ARG A 191 28.86 -38.67 -37.24
C ARG A 191 28.62 -38.42 -35.74
N LEU A 192 27.39 -38.12 -35.35
CA LEU A 192 27.04 -37.92 -33.93
C LEU A 192 26.87 -39.26 -33.21
N GLU A 193 26.31 -40.27 -33.87
CA GLU A 193 26.16 -41.61 -33.30
C GLU A 193 27.51 -42.33 -33.13
N GLU A 194 28.45 -42.18 -34.06
CA GLU A 194 29.81 -42.74 -33.91
C GLU A 194 30.58 -42.12 -32.74
N LYS A 195 30.44 -40.80 -32.53
CA LYS A 195 31.10 -40.11 -31.40
C LYS A 195 30.54 -40.49 -30.03
N VAL A 196 29.27 -40.85 -29.95
CA VAL A 196 28.66 -41.34 -28.70
C VAL A 196 29.09 -42.78 -28.43
N LYS A 197 29.22 -43.62 -29.46
CA LYS A 197 29.62 -45.03 -29.29
C LYS A 197 31.08 -45.22 -28.85
N VAL A 198 31.99 -44.33 -29.26
CA VAL A 198 33.41 -44.37 -28.83
C VAL A 198 33.58 -44.01 -27.34
N ARG A 199 32.74 -43.14 -26.78
CA ARG A 199 32.82 -42.76 -25.36
C ARG A 199 32.21 -43.77 -24.39
N SER A 200 31.38 -44.69 -24.88
CA SER A 200 30.73 -45.71 -24.03
C SER A 200 31.58 -46.97 -23.82
N ASN A 201 32.70 -47.12 -24.54
CA ASN A 201 33.61 -48.27 -24.44
C ASN A 201 34.92 -47.97 -23.68
N GLU A 202 35.06 -46.77 -23.09
CA GLU A 202 36.20 -46.39 -22.25
C GLU A 202 35.79 -46.16 -20.77
N ALA A 203 34.71 -46.78 -20.32
CA ALA A 203 34.30 -46.82 -18.91
C ALA A 203 34.46 -48.22 -18.32
#